data_AF-A0A517Q8B1-F1
#
_entry.id   AF-A0A517Q8B1-F1
#
_cell.length_a   1.000
_cell.length_b   1.000
_cell.length_c   1.000
_cell.angle_alpha   90.00
_cell.angle_beta   90.00
_cell.angle_gamma   90.00
#
_symmetry.space_group_name_H-M   'P 1'
#
loop_
_entity.id
_entity.type
_entity.pdbx_description
1 polymer ?
#
loop_
_entity_poly.entity_id
_entity_poly.type
_entity_poly.pdbx_seq_one_letter_code
_entity_poly.pdbx_strand_id
1 'polypeptide(L)'
;MKDVSPGSFGMLIAFVLPGFIVLWGVSYFSATVRLWLSGAGTTPTIGGFMFGTLASVAAGVTVSTARWLVIDTIHHHTGIPRPNWDFSRFQDNVGAYNVLNDIHYKFYQFHANGLIALLFVYVARR
;
A
#
# COMPACT_ATOMS: atom_id res chain seq x y z
N MET A 1 -6.87 -17.25 -18.08
CA MET A 1 -6.47 -16.28 -17.05
C MET A 1 -5.71 -15.18 -17.78
N LYS A 2 -6.20 -13.94 -17.77
CA LYS A 2 -5.44 -12.81 -18.35
C LYS A 2 -4.21 -12.62 -17.46
N ASP A 3 -3.03 -12.62 -18.07
CA ASP A 3 -1.76 -12.49 -17.36
C ASP A 3 -1.81 -11.29 -16.40
N VAL A 4 -1.32 -11.51 -15.18
CA VAL A 4 -1.12 -10.42 -14.24
C VAL A 4 -0.06 -9.51 -14.84
N SER A 5 -0.49 -8.39 -15.45
CA SER A 5 0.47 -7.44 -16.01
C SER A 5 1.36 -6.87 -14.90
N PRO A 6 2.63 -6.54 -15.18
CA PRO A 6 3.52 -5.90 -14.19
C PRO A 6 2.89 -4.65 -13.54
N GLY A 7 2.10 -3.90 -14.32
CA GLY A 7 1.31 -2.77 -13.83
C GLY A 7 0.33 -3.16 -12.71
N SER A 8 -0.49 -4.19 -12.95
CA SER A 8 -1.49 -4.69 -12.01
C SER A 8 -0.86 -5.32 -10.76
N PHE A 9 0.21 -6.11 -10.93
CA PHE A 9 0.97 -6.68 -9.81
C PHE A 9 1.54 -5.57 -8.93
N GLY A 10 2.15 -4.57 -9.56
CA GLY A 10 2.72 -3.43 -8.88
C GLY A 10 1.70 -2.65 -8.05
N MET A 11 0.48 -2.44 -8.56
CA MET A 11 -0.59 -1.78 -7.79
C MET A 11 -1.05 -2.63 -6.59
N LEU A 12 -1.12 -3.95 -6.76
CA LEU A 12 -1.49 -4.88 -5.70
C LEU A 12 -0.50 -4.82 -4.54
N ILE A 13 0.80 -4.86 -4.82
CA ILE A 13 1.82 -4.78 -3.76
C ILE A 13 1.93 -3.37 -3.17
N ALA A 14 1.77 -2.32 -3.97
CA ALA A 14 1.95 -0.95 -3.47
C ALA A 14 0.81 -0.50 -2.53
N PHE A 15 -0.43 -0.91 -2.81
CA PHE A 15 -1.62 -0.39 -2.12
C PHE A 15 -2.45 -1.47 -1.44
N VAL A 16 -2.81 -2.54 -2.16
CA VAL A 16 -3.76 -3.53 -1.63
C VAL A 16 -3.15 -4.30 -0.46
N LEU A 17 -1.94 -4.85 -0.62
CA LEU A 17 -1.31 -5.66 0.43
C LEU A 17 -1.03 -4.86 1.72
N PRO A 18 -0.40 -3.67 1.67
CA PRO A 18 -0.15 -2.90 2.90
C PRO A 18 -1.44 -2.45 3.58
N GLY A 19 -2.45 -2.09 2.79
CA GLY A 19 -3.76 -1.73 3.34
C GLY A 19 -4.49 -2.91 3.97
N PHE A 20 -4.38 -4.10 3.40
CA PHE A 20 -4.91 -5.33 4.01
C PHE A 20 -4.24 -5.64 5.35
N ILE A 21 -2.91 -5.44 5.46
CA ILE A 21 -2.17 -5.58 6.73
C ILE A 21 -2.72 -4.60 7.77
N VAL A 22 -3.02 -3.35 7.39
CA VAL A 22 -3.66 -2.40 8.30
C VAL A 22 -5.06 -2.86 8.72
N LEU A 23 -5.89 -3.34 7.80
CA LEU A 23 -7.21 -3.88 8.17
C LEU A 23 -7.10 -5.06 9.14
N TRP A 24 -6.09 -5.92 8.97
CA TRP A 24 -5.81 -6.97 9.92
C TRP A 24 -5.50 -6.41 11.31
N GLY A 25 -4.71 -5.34 11.42
CA GLY A 25 -4.50 -4.63 12.69
C GLY A 25 -5.80 -4.05 13.27
N VAL A 26 -6.62 -3.42 12.42
CA VAL A 26 -7.93 -2.86 12.83
C VAL A 26 -8.87 -3.95 13.34
N SER A 27 -8.76 -5.17 12.82
CA SER A 27 -9.60 -6.31 13.25
C SER A 27 -9.41 -6.68 14.73
N TYR A 28 -8.31 -6.26 15.37
CA TYR A 28 -8.10 -6.49 16.80
C TYR A 28 -9.05 -5.69 17.69
N PHE A 29 -9.46 -4.50 17.25
CA PHE A 29 -10.35 -3.61 18.02
C PHE A 29 -11.69 -3.31 17.32
N SER A 30 -11.89 -3.73 16.07
CA SER A 30 -13.17 -3.58 15.34
C SER A 30 -13.77 -4.94 14.97
N ALA A 31 -14.90 -5.27 15.60
CA ALA A 31 -15.67 -6.48 15.27
C ALA A 31 -16.18 -6.47 13.82
N THR A 32 -16.53 -5.29 13.30
CA THR A 32 -16.98 -5.12 11.91
C THR A 32 -15.91 -5.52 10.90
N VAL A 33 -14.69 -5.02 11.08
CA VAL A 33 -13.57 -5.37 10.18
C VAL A 33 -13.21 -6.84 10.34
N ARG A 34 -13.27 -7.37 11.57
CA ARG A 34 -13.08 -8.80 11.81
C ARG A 34 -14.07 -9.66 11.03
N LEU A 35 -15.36 -9.27 10.99
CA LEU A 35 -16.40 -9.97 10.22
C LEU A 35 -16.14 -9.93 8.70
N TRP A 36 -15.65 -8.80 8.19
CA TRP A 36 -15.28 -8.69 6.77
C TRP A 36 -14.12 -9.63 6.40
N LEU A 37 -13.15 -9.79 7.31
CA LEU A 37 -11.96 -10.62 7.08
C LEU A 37 -12.18 -12.11 7.36
N SER A 38 -12.93 -12.46 8.40
CA SER A 38 -13.13 -13.86 8.80
C SER A 38 -14.23 -14.56 7.99
N GLY A 39 -15.10 -13.78 7.34
CA GLY A 39 -16.45 -14.24 7.01
C GLY A 39 -17.22 -14.46 8.32
N ALA A 40 -18.42 -13.90 8.45
CA ALA A 40 -19.25 -14.15 9.62
C ALA A 40 -19.62 -15.64 9.67
N GLY A 41 -18.92 -16.45 10.49
CA GLY A 41 -19.25 -17.84 10.79
C GLY A 41 -19.50 -18.73 9.56
N THR A 42 -18.47 -19.48 9.15
CA THR A 42 -18.50 -20.64 8.23
C THR A 42 -18.79 -20.42 6.74
N THR A 43 -19.37 -19.30 6.29
CA THR A 43 -19.53 -19.03 4.84
C THR A 43 -18.94 -17.67 4.43
N PRO A 44 -17.89 -17.65 3.58
CA PRO A 44 -17.39 -16.41 2.99
C PRO A 44 -18.50 -15.66 2.26
N THR A 45 -18.71 -14.39 2.59
CA THR A 45 -19.70 -13.55 1.89
C THR A 45 -19.01 -12.72 0.82
N ILE A 46 -19.66 -12.56 -0.34
CA ILE A 46 -19.21 -11.65 -1.40
C ILE A 46 -19.08 -10.22 -0.86
N GLY A 47 -20.03 -9.80 -0.01
CA GLY A 47 -20.00 -8.48 0.63
C GLY A 47 -18.75 -8.27 1.50
N GLY A 48 -18.39 -9.25 2.35
CA GLY A 48 -17.18 -9.16 3.17
C GLY A 48 -15.91 -9.04 2.34
N PHE A 49 -15.81 -9.80 1.25
CA PHE A 49 -14.70 -9.68 0.29
C PHE A 49 -14.66 -8.29 -0.38
N MET A 50 -15.80 -7.77 -0.85
CA MET A 50 -15.88 -6.47 -1.51
C MET A 50 -15.50 -5.33 -0.55
N PHE A 51 -16.07 -5.31 0.65
CA PHE A 51 -15.74 -4.30 1.67
C PHE A 51 -14.29 -4.43 2.12
N GLY A 52 -13.79 -5.64 2.37
CA GLY A 52 -12.40 -5.88 2.73
C GLY A 52 -11.42 -5.40 1.65
N THR A 53 -11.72 -5.65 0.37
CA THR A 53 -10.87 -5.20 -0.75
C THR A 53 -10.89 -3.69 -0.90
N LEU A 54 -12.08 -3.07 -0.90
CA LEU A 54 -12.22 -1.62 -1.02
C LEU A 54 -11.56 -0.89 0.16
N ALA A 55 -11.79 -1.37 1.37
CA ALA A 55 -11.17 -0.82 2.57
C ALA A 55 -9.65 -1.05 2.58
N SER A 56 -9.15 -2.15 1.98
CA SER A 56 -7.70 -2.38 1.84
C SER A 56 -7.09 -1.36 0.89
N VAL A 57 -7.74 -1.06 -0.24
CA VAL A 57 -7.26 0.00 -1.15
C VAL A 57 -7.23 1.35 -0.43
N ALA A 58 -8.33 1.72 0.25
CA ALA A 58 -8.41 2.98 0.98
C ALA A 58 -7.35 3.08 2.09
N ALA A 59 -7.18 2.02 2.88
CA ALA A 59 -6.15 1.95 3.91
C ALA A 59 -4.74 2.03 3.30
N GLY A 60 -4.49 1.37 2.17
CA GLY A 60 -3.19 1.40 1.47
C GLY A 60 -2.82 2.78 0.95
N VAL A 61 -3.80 3.55 0.46
CA VAL A 61 -3.61 4.96 0.09
C VAL A 61 -3.26 5.80 1.32
N THR A 62 -4.00 5.64 2.42
CA THR A 62 -3.71 6.34 3.68
C THR A 62 -2.32 6.01 4.24
N VAL A 63 -1.93 4.74 4.21
CA VAL A 63 -0.57 4.30 4.60
C VAL A 63 0.48 4.92 3.70
N SER A 64 0.21 5.07 2.40
CA SER A 64 1.14 5.74 1.48
C SER A 64 1.37 7.21 1.86
N THR A 65 0.34 7.90 2.36
CA THR A 65 0.46 9.26 2.90
C THR A 65 1.26 9.28 4.20
N ALA A 66 0.99 8.36 5.13
CA ALA A 66 1.75 8.26 6.38
C ALA A 66 3.24 7.94 6.12
N ARG A 67 3.51 7.02 5.19
CA ARG A 67 4.85 6.70 4.69
C ARG A 67 5.54 7.94 4.13
N TRP A 68 4.86 8.74 3.31
CA TRP A 68 5.41 10.00 2.81
C TRP A 68 5.78 10.96 3.95
N LEU A 69 4.88 11.14 4.93
CA LEU A 69 5.13 12.02 6.06
C LEU A 69 6.28 11.57 6.96
N VAL A 70 6.46 10.25 7.15
CA VAL A 70 7.45 9.70 8.08
C VAL A 70 8.75 9.35 7.37
N ILE A 71 8.69 8.42 6.41
CA ILE A 71 9.86 7.82 5.79
C ILE A 71 10.57 8.84 4.87
N ASP A 72 9.83 9.60 4.06
CA ASP A 72 10.49 10.57 3.17
C ASP A 72 11.09 11.73 3.97
N THR A 73 10.42 12.15 5.05
CA THR A 73 10.98 13.15 5.98
C THR A 73 12.28 12.65 6.61
N ILE A 74 12.30 11.39 7.08
CA ILE A 74 13.53 10.78 7.63
C ILE A 74 14.61 10.71 6.56
N HIS A 75 14.31 10.23 5.36
CA HIS A 75 15.29 10.14 4.26
C HIS A 75 15.94 11.48 3.91
N HIS A 76 15.16 12.55 3.84
CA HIS A 76 15.68 13.88 3.58
C HIS A 76 16.49 14.44 4.76
N HIS A 77 16.12 14.09 5.99
CA HIS A 77 16.89 14.46 7.16
C HIS A 77 18.22 13.70 7.23
N THR A 78 18.25 12.43 6.84
CA THR A 78 19.45 11.57 6.82
C THR A 78 20.38 11.83 5.62
N GLY A 79 20.07 12.82 4.79
CA GLY A 79 20.96 13.27 3.72
C GLY A 79 20.74 12.63 2.35
N ILE A 80 19.58 11.99 2.08
CA ILE A 80 19.21 11.64 0.70
C ILE A 80 18.67 12.91 0.03
N PRO A 81 19.45 13.55 -0.87
CA PRO A 81 19.06 14.81 -1.47
C PRO A 81 17.83 14.61 -2.35
N ARG A 82 16.91 15.58 -2.31
CA ARG A 82 15.80 15.60 -3.27
C ARG A 82 16.37 15.77 -4.68
N PRO A 83 16.07 14.88 -5.63
CA PRO A 83 16.48 15.07 -7.01
C PRO A 83 15.83 16.35 -7.57
N ASN A 84 16.56 17.07 -8.43
CA ASN A 84 16.04 18.24 -9.11
C ASN A 84 15.15 17.76 -10.28
N TRP A 85 13.83 17.74 -10.04
CA TRP A 85 12.87 17.25 -11.03
C TRP A 85 12.67 18.26 -12.16
N ASP A 86 13.23 17.99 -13.34
CA ASP A 86 12.90 18.73 -14.57
C ASP A 86 11.74 18.04 -15.30
N PHE A 87 10.53 18.57 -15.11
CA PHE A 87 9.32 18.03 -15.74
C PHE A 87 9.17 18.42 -17.22
N SER A 88 10.02 19.31 -17.76
CA SER A 88 9.92 19.72 -19.17
C SER A 88 10.13 18.55 -20.13
N ARG A 89 10.94 17.56 -19.75
CA ARG A 89 11.24 16.35 -20.53
C ARG A 89 10.38 15.14 -20.17
N PHE A 90 9.42 15.30 -19.27
CA PHE A 90 8.64 14.17 -18.77
C PHE A 90 7.82 13.52 -19.89
N GLN A 91 7.16 14.33 -20.73
CA GLN A 91 6.33 13.84 -21.85
C GLN A 91 7.14 13.01 -22.84
N ASP A 92 8.37 13.41 -23.13
CA ASP A 92 9.25 12.70 -24.07
C ASP A 92 9.78 11.37 -23.50
N ASN A 93 9.75 11.20 -22.17
CA ASN A 93 10.39 10.08 -21.47
C ASN A 93 9.44 9.24 -20.59
N VAL A 94 8.12 9.35 -20.80
CA VAL A 94 7.09 8.64 -19.99
C VAL A 94 7.34 7.13 -19.95
N GLY A 95 7.77 6.54 -21.06
CA GLY A 95 8.08 5.11 -21.14
C GLY A 95 9.19 4.69 -20.18
N ALA A 96 10.31 5.43 -20.16
CA ALA A 96 11.43 5.16 -19.26
C ALA A 96 11.03 5.37 -17.79
N TYR A 97 10.23 6.39 -17.51
CA TYR A 97 9.71 6.63 -16.16
C TYR A 97 8.81 5.49 -15.66
N ASN A 98 7.91 4.98 -16.52
CA ASN A 98 7.05 3.86 -16.18
C ASN A 98 7.84 2.58 -15.89
N VAL A 99 8.90 2.30 -16.66
CA VAL A 99 9.79 1.17 -16.40
C VAL A 99 10.45 1.32 -15.03
N LEU A 100 11.04 2.49 -14.72
CA LEU A 100 11.67 2.73 -13.42
C LEU A 100 10.67 2.60 -12.26
N ASN A 101 9.44 3.08 -12.47
CA ASN A 101 8.37 2.95 -11.49
C ASN A 101 8.06 1.47 -11.21
N ASP A 102 7.86 0.68 -12.27
CA ASP A 102 7.49 -0.72 -12.18
C ASP A 102 8.58 -1.60 -11.56
N ILE A 103 9.85 -1.38 -11.92
CA ILE A 103 10.96 -2.23 -11.45
C ILE A 103 11.52 -1.80 -10.09
N HIS A 104 11.34 -0.55 -9.68
CA HIS A 104 12.01 0.00 -8.51
C HIS A 104 11.06 0.66 -7.52
N TYR A 105 10.32 1.69 -7.97
CA TYR A 105 9.53 2.51 -7.06
C TYR A 105 8.40 1.71 -6.41
N LYS A 106 7.70 0.84 -7.14
CA LYS A 106 6.61 0.03 -6.56
C LYS A 106 7.09 -0.96 -5.50
N PHE A 107 8.29 -1.51 -5.66
CA PHE A 107 8.91 -2.34 -4.63
C PHE A 107 9.32 -1.52 -3.41
N TYR A 108 9.93 -0.35 -3.61
CA TYR A 108 10.21 0.59 -2.52
C TYR A 108 8.92 0.94 -1.76
N GLN A 109 7.85 1.29 -2.50
CA GLN A 109 6.56 1.64 -1.93
C GLN A 109 5.94 0.50 -1.13
N PHE A 110 6.01 -0.75 -1.62
CA PHE A 110 5.55 -1.92 -0.87
C PHE A 110 6.29 -2.08 0.46
N HIS A 111 7.64 -2.03 0.47
CA HIS A 111 8.42 -2.21 1.70
C HIS A 111 8.19 -1.06 2.68
N ALA A 112 8.18 0.18 2.20
CA ALA A 112 7.99 1.36 3.03
C ALA A 112 6.56 1.43 3.62
N ASN A 113 5.53 1.15 2.81
CA ASN A 113 4.16 1.04 3.28
C ASN A 113 3.99 -0.15 4.24
N GLY A 114 4.60 -1.28 3.91
CA GLY A 114 4.59 -2.48 4.74
C GLY A 114 5.17 -2.23 6.12
N LEU A 115 6.28 -1.48 6.23
CA LEU A 115 6.86 -1.09 7.52
C LEU A 115 5.85 -0.29 8.36
N ILE A 116 5.23 0.76 7.78
CA ILE A 116 4.22 1.57 8.48
C ILE A 116 3.02 0.72 8.90
N ALA A 117 2.53 -0.16 8.01
CA ALA A 117 1.42 -1.05 8.29
C ALA A 117 1.74 -2.03 9.42
N LEU A 118 2.93 -2.63 9.44
CA LEU A 118 3.37 -3.55 10.50
C LEU A 118 3.55 -2.84 11.85
N LEU A 119 4.10 -1.63 11.86
CA LEU A 119 4.18 -0.81 13.06
C LEU A 119 2.79 -0.50 13.62
N PHE A 120 1.85 -0.14 12.74
CA PHE A 120 0.46 0.06 13.12
C PHE A 120 -0.15 -1.20 13.75
N VAL A 121 0.01 -2.36 13.10
CA VAL A 121 -0.49 -3.64 13.63
C VAL A 121 0.12 -3.95 15.00
N TYR A 122 1.43 -3.75 15.15
CA TYR A 122 2.13 -3.98 16.42
C TYR A 122 1.52 -3.14 17.55
N VAL A 123 1.25 -1.85 17.29
CA VAL A 123 0.59 -0.95 18.24
C VAL A 123 -0.87 -1.37 18.48
N ALA A 124 -1.61 -1.75 17.44
CA ALA A 124 -3.02 -2.13 17.53
C ALA A 124 -3.26 -3.44 18.30
N ARG A 125 -2.26 -4.34 18.34
CA ARG A 125 -2.34 -5.61 19.06
C ARG A 125 -1.96 -5.48 20.54
N ARG A 126 -1.12 -4.50 20.87
CA ARG A 126 -0.60 -4.28 22.22
C ARG A 126 -1.66 -3.66 23.11
#